data_AF-A0A2G6RBK9-F1
#
_entry.id   AF-A0A2G6RBK9-F1
#
_cell.length_a   1.000
_cell.length_b   1.000
_cell.length_c   1.000
_cell.angle_alpha   90.00
_cell.angle_beta   90.00
_cell.angle_gamma   90.00
#
_symmetry.space_group_name_H-M   'P 1'
#
loop_
_entity.id
_entity.type
_entity.pdbx_description
1 polymer ?
#
loop_
_entity_poly.entity_id
_entity_poly.type
_entity_poly.pdbx_seq_one_letter_code
_entity_poly.pdbx_strand_id
1 'polypeptide(L)'
;MRAVIQILLFIAAVVIAYFIYQTIKHPLDFEKAKNTRYTATIEKLKSIRKAELAYKDVNGKFTGSWDTLIDFVKYDSVKNVRKVGELTDSMIEAGISERKAIKMGLLIRDTVRESVLGSVFPKDFDADNLKYVPSPGEPSEFHLGATVIITGSGIGVPVFEAKAHNNVILRDLDRQLIINLNEQRRMNNKYPGLKVGSLTETVNNAGNWE
;
A
#
# COMPACT_ATOMS: atom_id res chain seq x y z
N MET A 1 -46.65 36.16 29.99
CA MET A 1 -45.29 35.80 30.44
C MET A 1 -45.00 34.31 30.38
N ARG A 2 -45.79 33.42 31.02
CA ARG A 2 -45.52 31.97 31.01
C ARG A 2 -45.45 31.34 29.61
N ALA A 3 -46.40 31.66 28.73
CA ALA A 3 -46.44 31.13 27.36
C ALA A 3 -45.24 31.57 26.51
N VAL A 4 -44.81 32.84 26.65
CA VAL A 4 -43.64 33.37 25.93
C VAL A 4 -42.37 32.65 26.36
N ILE A 5 -42.19 32.45 27.68
CA ILE A 5 -41.04 31.72 28.22
C ILE A 5 -41.05 30.25 27.77
N GLN A 6 -42.22 29.59 27.74
CA GLN A 6 -42.34 28.22 27.25
C GLN A 6 -41.98 28.08 25.76
N ILE A 7 -42.44 29.01 24.92
CA ILE A 7 -42.11 29.02 23.49
C ILE A 7 -40.59 29.24 23.30
N LEU A 8 -40.01 30.17 24.06
CA LEU A 8 -38.57 30.48 23.98
C LEU A 8 -37.72 29.29 24.44
N LEU A 9 -38.11 28.63 25.55
CA LEU A 9 -37.47 27.40 26.03
C LEU A 9 -37.61 26.24 25.03
N PHE A 10 -38.75 26.12 24.36
CA PHE A 10 -38.94 25.12 23.32
C PHE A 10 -38.02 25.36 22.12
N ILE A 11 -37.92 26.61 21.64
CA ILE A 11 -36.98 26.97 20.57
C ILE A 11 -35.53 26.69 21.00
N ALA A 12 -35.15 27.06 22.23
CA ALA A 12 -33.83 26.76 22.77
C ALA A 12 -33.56 25.24 22.82
N ALA A 13 -34.54 24.44 23.24
CA ALA A 13 -34.43 22.98 23.26
C ALA A 13 -34.21 22.39 21.86
N VAL A 14 -34.93 22.89 20.84
CA VAL A 14 -34.76 22.46 19.44
C VAL A 14 -33.37 22.84 18.92
N VAL A 15 -32.89 24.04 19.22
CA VAL A 15 -31.54 24.50 18.84
C VAL A 15 -30.46 23.64 19.50
N ILE A 16 -30.60 23.34 20.79
CA ILE A 16 -29.67 22.47 21.50
C ILE A 16 -29.69 21.05 20.92
N ALA A 17 -30.87 20.49 20.61
CA ALA A 17 -30.99 19.18 19.99
C ALA A 17 -30.29 19.12 18.62
N TYR A 18 -30.40 20.20 17.82
CA TYR A 18 -29.68 20.32 16.55
C TYR A 18 -28.15 20.35 16.75
N PHE A 19 -27.65 21.12 17.72
CA PHE A 19 -26.21 21.15 18.02
C PHE A 19 -25.67 19.80 18.50
N ILE A 20 -26.42 19.07 19.34
CA ILE A 20 -26.05 17.72 19.77
C ILE A 20 -25.96 16.79 18.55
N TYR A 21 -26.95 16.84 17.66
CA TYR A 21 -26.94 16.04 16.43
C TYR A 21 -25.74 16.36 15.54
N GLN A 22 -25.45 17.64 15.30
CA GLN A 22 -24.27 18.07 14.53
C GLN A 22 -22.96 17.60 15.16
N THR A 23 -22.83 17.72 16.49
CA THR A 23 -21.62 17.32 17.22
C THR A 23 -21.30 15.84 17.07
N ILE A 24 -22.33 14.97 17.00
CA ILE A 24 -22.15 13.52 16.82
C ILE A 24 -21.93 13.17 15.34
N LYS A 25 -22.66 13.83 14.43
CA LYS A 25 -22.59 13.52 13.00
C LYS A 25 -21.24 13.89 12.38
N HIS A 26 -20.69 15.03 12.76
CA HIS A 26 -19.45 15.56 12.20
C HIS A 26 -18.25 14.58 12.29
N PRO A 27 -17.88 14.02 13.46
CA PRO A 27 -16.80 13.04 13.55
C PRO A 27 -17.14 11.73 12.83
N LEU A 28 -18.41 11.34 12.76
CA LEU A 28 -18.84 10.12 12.06
C LEU A 28 -18.63 10.23 10.55
N ASP A 29 -19.00 11.36 9.95
CA ASP A 29 -18.83 11.60 8.51
C ASP A 29 -17.34 11.71 8.15
N PHE A 30 -16.53 12.31 9.03
CA PHE A 30 -15.07 12.31 8.90
C PHE A 30 -14.49 10.89 8.91
N GLU A 31 -14.88 10.04 9.86
CA GLU A 31 -14.39 8.66 9.96
C GLU A 31 -14.74 7.84 8.71
N LYS A 32 -15.97 7.98 8.20
CA LYS A 32 -16.39 7.32 6.95
C LYS A 32 -15.52 7.77 5.77
N ALA A 33 -15.38 9.08 5.58
CA ALA A 33 -14.58 9.62 4.48
C ALA A 33 -13.10 9.21 4.61
N LYS A 34 -12.52 9.28 5.81
CA LYS A 34 -11.16 8.81 6.10
C LYS A 34 -10.99 7.35 5.70
N ASN A 35 -11.89 6.47 6.12
CA ASN A 35 -11.76 5.04 5.84
C ASN A 35 -11.83 4.76 4.34
N THR A 36 -12.72 5.41 3.60
CA THR A 36 -12.76 5.30 2.13
C THR A 36 -11.44 5.74 1.49
N ARG A 37 -10.89 6.89 1.90
CA ARG A 37 -9.62 7.42 1.37
C ARG A 37 -8.42 6.54 1.74
N TYR A 38 -8.40 6.03 2.97
CA TYR A 38 -7.36 5.13 3.43
C TYR A 38 -7.38 3.82 2.67
N THR A 39 -8.54 3.19 2.49
CA THR A 39 -8.65 1.95 1.71
C THR A 39 -8.13 2.14 0.29
N ALA A 40 -8.53 3.22 -0.41
CA ALA A 40 -8.02 3.52 -1.74
C ALA A 40 -6.49 3.73 -1.77
N THR A 41 -5.96 4.45 -0.78
CA THR A 41 -4.51 4.70 -0.66
C THR A 41 -3.74 3.42 -0.33
N ILE A 42 -4.29 2.56 0.54
CA ILE A 42 -3.72 1.26 0.90
C ILE A 42 -3.63 0.36 -0.32
N GLU A 43 -4.67 0.27 -1.15
CA GLU A 43 -4.64 -0.52 -2.39
C GLU A 43 -3.57 -0.01 -3.37
N LYS A 44 -3.38 1.31 -3.45
CA LYS A 44 -2.27 1.90 -4.22
C LYS A 44 -0.90 1.55 -3.62
N LEU A 45 -0.73 1.66 -2.30
CA LEU A 45 0.52 1.28 -1.63
C LEU A 45 0.83 -0.22 -1.76
N LYS A 46 -0.20 -1.09 -1.74
CA LYS A 46 -0.05 -2.52 -2.06
C LYS A 46 0.42 -2.74 -3.50
N SER A 47 -0.10 -1.95 -4.44
CA SER A 47 0.31 -1.99 -5.86
C SER A 47 1.77 -1.53 -6.02
N ILE A 48 2.18 -0.45 -5.33
CA ILE A 48 3.57 0.02 -5.28
C ILE A 48 4.48 -1.07 -4.70
N ARG A 49 4.08 -1.69 -3.58
CA ARG A 49 4.81 -2.81 -2.97
C ARG A 49 5.00 -3.97 -3.96
N LYS A 50 3.98 -4.33 -4.73
CA LYS A 50 4.09 -5.37 -5.76
C LYS A 50 5.06 -4.98 -6.88
N ALA A 51 5.02 -3.73 -7.34
CA ALA A 51 5.94 -3.22 -8.35
C ALA A 51 7.40 -3.29 -7.87
N GLU A 52 7.65 -2.81 -6.65
CA GLU A 52 8.99 -2.81 -6.04
C GLU A 52 9.52 -4.23 -5.80
N LEU A 53 8.66 -5.16 -5.36
CA LEU A 53 9.06 -6.57 -5.22
C LEU A 53 9.44 -7.18 -6.57
N ALA A 54 8.63 -6.97 -7.61
CA ALA A 54 8.95 -7.44 -8.95
C ALA A 54 10.25 -6.82 -9.49
N TYR A 55 10.48 -5.52 -9.23
CA TYR A 55 11.71 -4.83 -9.59
C TYR A 55 12.91 -5.44 -8.88
N LYS A 56 12.80 -5.73 -7.57
CA LYS A 56 13.85 -6.40 -6.79
C LYS A 56 14.13 -7.81 -7.29
N ASP A 57 13.12 -8.56 -7.72
CA ASP A 57 13.31 -9.93 -8.20
C ASP A 57 14.11 -9.98 -9.52
N VAL A 58 13.96 -8.95 -10.36
CA VAL A 58 14.71 -8.83 -11.62
C VAL A 58 16.07 -8.17 -11.42
N ASN A 59 16.15 -7.07 -10.67
CA ASN A 59 17.33 -6.21 -10.55
C ASN A 59 18.15 -6.41 -9.28
N GLY A 60 17.68 -7.23 -8.33
CA GLY A 60 18.34 -7.52 -7.06
C GLY A 60 18.29 -6.40 -6.02
N LYS A 61 17.69 -5.25 -6.35
CA LYS A 61 17.56 -4.06 -5.48
C LYS A 61 16.22 -3.37 -5.69
N PHE A 62 15.82 -2.51 -4.76
CA PHE A 62 14.67 -1.62 -4.92
C PHE A 62 15.05 -0.30 -5.63
N THR A 63 14.04 0.45 -6.10
CA THR A 63 14.24 1.77 -6.71
C THR A 63 13.63 2.89 -5.88
N GLY A 64 14.29 4.05 -5.87
CA GLY A 64 13.78 5.28 -5.25
C GLY A 64 13.18 6.28 -6.25
N SER A 65 13.24 5.97 -7.55
CA SER A 65 12.78 6.85 -8.63
C SER A 65 11.51 6.31 -9.26
N TRP A 66 10.50 7.18 -9.34
CA TRP A 66 9.24 6.87 -10.01
C TRP A 66 9.43 6.56 -11.49
N ASP A 67 10.26 7.31 -12.20
CA ASP A 67 10.49 7.09 -13.63
C ASP A 67 11.03 5.68 -13.88
N THR A 68 12.02 5.25 -13.09
CA THR A 68 12.60 3.90 -13.18
C THR A 68 11.58 2.82 -12.85
N LEU A 69 10.74 3.04 -11.84
CA LEU A 69 9.72 2.06 -11.46
C LEU A 69 8.61 1.95 -12.51
N ILE A 70 8.15 3.08 -13.03
CA ILE A 70 7.09 3.14 -14.05
C ILE A 70 7.58 2.56 -15.37
N ASP A 71 8.79 2.90 -15.81
CA ASP A 71 9.41 2.34 -17.01
C ASP A 71 9.56 0.83 -16.91
N PHE A 72 9.99 0.33 -15.75
CA PHE A 72 10.08 -1.10 -15.49
C PHE A 72 8.71 -1.78 -15.60
N VAL A 73 7.68 -1.22 -14.97
CA VAL A 73 6.33 -1.80 -15.03
C VAL A 73 5.82 -1.81 -16.48
N LYS A 74 6.04 -0.74 -17.23
CA LYS A 74 5.53 -0.60 -18.62
C LYS A 74 6.24 -1.46 -19.64
N TYR A 75 7.58 -1.47 -19.63
CA TYR A 75 8.38 -1.97 -20.74
C TYR A 75 9.15 -3.24 -20.41
N ASP A 76 9.35 -3.55 -19.14
CA ASP A 76 10.16 -4.70 -18.74
C ASP A 76 9.32 -5.98 -18.57
N SER A 77 10.04 -7.09 -18.46
CA SER A 77 9.51 -8.43 -18.35
C SER A 77 10.06 -9.13 -17.11
N VAL A 78 9.18 -9.80 -16.36
CA VAL A 78 9.58 -10.67 -15.26
C VAL A 78 9.87 -12.06 -15.81
N LYS A 79 10.94 -12.68 -15.32
CA LYS A 79 11.22 -14.09 -15.60
C LYS A 79 10.32 -14.94 -14.71
N ASN A 80 9.29 -15.54 -15.30
CA ASN A 80 8.45 -16.50 -14.60
C ASN A 80 8.95 -17.93 -14.90
N VAL A 81 9.18 -18.73 -13.86
CA VAL A 81 9.66 -20.10 -13.99
C VAL A 81 8.46 -21.02 -14.02
N ARG A 82 8.06 -21.43 -15.22
CA ARG A 82 6.98 -22.39 -15.40
C ARG A 82 7.52 -23.79 -15.10
N LYS A 83 7.01 -24.42 -14.04
CA LYS A 83 7.24 -25.83 -13.75
C LYS A 83 6.06 -26.62 -14.31
N VAL A 84 6.31 -27.53 -15.24
CA VAL A 84 5.31 -28.45 -15.78
C VAL A 84 5.71 -29.86 -15.36
N GLY A 85 4.83 -30.52 -14.61
CA GLY A 85 5.05 -31.85 -14.04
C GLY A 85 5.41 -31.82 -12.55
N GLU A 86 4.96 -32.82 -11.82
CA GLU A 86 5.33 -33.11 -10.43
C GLU A 86 5.93 -34.52 -10.36
N LEU A 87 6.87 -34.76 -9.46
CA LEU A 87 7.36 -36.12 -9.21
C LEU A 87 6.24 -36.94 -8.58
N THR A 88 5.84 -38.03 -9.23
CA THR A 88 4.96 -39.03 -8.61
C THR A 88 5.75 -39.88 -7.61
N ASP A 89 5.06 -40.38 -6.59
CA ASP A 89 5.67 -41.16 -5.48
C ASP A 89 6.48 -42.37 -5.98
N SER A 90 6.06 -42.99 -7.08
CA SER A 90 6.78 -44.10 -7.73
C SER A 90 8.13 -43.70 -8.34
N MET A 91 8.30 -42.44 -8.75
CA MET A 91 9.55 -41.91 -9.30
C MET A 91 10.56 -41.61 -8.19
N ILE A 92 10.06 -41.19 -7.02
CA ILE A 92 10.86 -40.95 -5.82
C ILE A 92 11.38 -42.28 -5.27
N GLU A 93 10.53 -43.31 -5.21
CA GLU A 93 10.88 -44.67 -4.79
C GLU A 93 11.89 -45.33 -5.75
N ALA A 94 11.80 -45.03 -7.05
CA ALA A 94 12.79 -45.44 -8.06
C ALA A 94 14.11 -44.64 -8.02
N GLY A 95 14.30 -43.73 -7.06
CA GLY A 95 15.53 -42.95 -6.88
C GLY A 95 15.74 -41.88 -7.97
N ILE A 96 14.68 -41.43 -8.64
CA ILE A 96 14.76 -40.37 -9.65
C ILE A 96 14.75 -39.01 -8.94
N SER A 97 15.89 -38.32 -8.94
CA SER A 97 15.98 -36.95 -8.44
C SER A 97 15.38 -35.95 -9.44
N GLU A 98 14.97 -34.77 -8.98
CA GLU A 98 14.48 -33.66 -9.83
C GLU A 98 15.39 -33.40 -11.04
N ARG A 99 16.71 -33.44 -10.84
CA ARG A 99 17.69 -33.21 -11.90
C ARG A 99 17.67 -34.30 -12.97
N LYS A 100 17.36 -35.55 -12.58
CA LYS A 100 17.25 -36.69 -13.50
C LYS A 100 15.88 -36.68 -14.20
N ALA A 101 14.82 -36.28 -13.51
CA ALA A 101 13.48 -36.08 -14.08
C ALA A 101 13.46 -34.97 -15.15
N ILE A 102 14.20 -33.88 -14.95
CA ILE A 102 14.37 -32.82 -15.96
C ILE A 102 15.09 -33.35 -17.21
N LYS A 103 16.18 -34.10 -17.03
CA LYS A 103 16.93 -34.71 -18.15
C LYS A 103 16.12 -35.75 -18.93
N MET A 104 15.19 -36.44 -18.25
CA MET A 104 14.29 -37.42 -18.86
C MET A 104 13.05 -36.78 -19.50
N GLY A 105 12.89 -35.44 -19.44
CA GLY A 105 11.75 -34.73 -20.00
C GLY A 105 10.45 -34.85 -19.19
N LEU A 106 10.53 -35.42 -17.97
CA LEU A 106 9.39 -35.64 -17.07
C LEU A 106 9.05 -34.37 -16.25
N LEU A 107 10.03 -33.47 -16.12
CA LEU A 107 9.90 -32.17 -15.48
C LEU A 107 10.43 -31.12 -16.44
N ILE A 108 9.55 -30.26 -16.96
CA ILE A 108 9.95 -29.14 -17.81
C ILE A 108 10.01 -27.90 -16.93
N ARG A 109 11.18 -27.28 -16.86
CA ARG A 109 11.42 -26.02 -16.15
C ARG A 109 11.84 -24.96 -17.15
N ASP A 110 10.85 -24.36 -17.80
CA ASP A 110 11.09 -23.28 -18.76
C ASP A 110 10.94 -21.92 -18.09
N THR A 111 11.89 -21.03 -18.39
CA THR A 111 11.82 -19.63 -17.97
C THR A 111 11.15 -18.85 -19.10
N VAL A 112 9.89 -18.48 -18.90
CA VAL A 112 9.15 -17.64 -19.85
C VAL A 112 9.25 -16.20 -19.36
N ARG A 113 9.50 -15.28 -20.30
CA ARG A 113 9.45 -13.84 -20.00
C ARG A 113 8.02 -13.36 -20.22
N GLU A 114 7.38 -12.90 -19.16
CA GLU A 114 6.06 -12.27 -19.21
C GLU A 114 6.21 -10.79 -18.89
N SER A 115 5.39 -9.93 -19.51
CA SER A 115 5.37 -8.51 -19.16
C SER A 115 5.00 -8.32 -17.69
N VAL A 116 5.68 -7.41 -16.99
CA VAL A 116 5.39 -7.07 -15.59
C VAL A 116 3.91 -6.69 -15.43
N LEU A 117 3.38 -5.88 -16.33
CA LEU A 117 1.97 -5.50 -16.38
C LEU A 117 1.03 -6.71 -16.49
N GLY A 118 1.34 -7.66 -17.36
CA GLY A 118 0.49 -8.83 -17.62
C GLY A 118 0.52 -9.89 -16.52
N SER A 119 1.59 -9.96 -15.74
CA SER A 119 1.81 -11.01 -14.72
C SER A 119 1.47 -10.54 -13.30
N VAL A 120 1.79 -9.28 -12.97
CA VAL A 120 1.69 -8.74 -11.60
C VAL A 120 0.41 -7.92 -11.39
N PHE A 121 -0.11 -7.29 -12.46
CA PHE A 121 -1.19 -6.32 -12.41
C PHE A 121 -2.41 -6.77 -13.24
N PRO A 122 -3.62 -6.24 -12.93
CA PRO A 122 -4.78 -6.46 -13.78
C PRO A 122 -4.60 -5.80 -15.16
N LYS A 123 -5.33 -6.31 -16.17
CA LYS A 123 -5.15 -5.93 -17.59
C LYS A 123 -5.31 -4.43 -17.87
N ASP A 124 -6.11 -3.72 -17.08
CA ASP A 124 -6.38 -2.28 -17.25
C ASP A 124 -5.56 -1.39 -16.29
N PHE A 125 -4.45 -1.91 -15.76
CA PHE A 125 -3.63 -1.17 -14.81
C PHE A 125 -2.84 -0.06 -15.50
N ASP A 126 -3.08 1.17 -15.06
CA ASP A 126 -2.32 2.32 -15.46
C ASP A 126 -1.10 2.54 -14.55
N ALA A 127 0.09 2.24 -15.11
CA ALA A 127 1.37 2.42 -14.43
C ALA A 127 1.73 3.90 -14.19
N ASP A 128 1.30 4.82 -15.04
CA ASP A 128 1.59 6.26 -14.86
C ASP A 128 0.89 6.81 -13.63
N ASN A 129 -0.28 6.25 -13.31
CA ASN A 129 -1.05 6.59 -12.13
C ASN A 129 -0.59 5.88 -10.86
N LEU A 130 0.54 5.15 -10.89
CA LEU A 130 1.06 4.48 -9.70
C LEU A 130 1.66 5.47 -8.68
N LYS A 131 2.27 6.55 -9.17
CA LYS A 131 2.95 7.55 -8.33
C LYS A 131 2.00 8.49 -7.58
N TYR A 132 0.76 8.63 -8.03
CA TYR A 132 -0.17 9.62 -7.47
C TYR A 132 -1.02 9.05 -6.32
N VAL A 133 -1.17 9.86 -5.28
CA VAL A 133 -2.07 9.61 -4.15
C VAL A 133 -3.52 9.82 -4.60
N PRO A 134 -4.45 8.91 -4.30
CA PRO A 134 -5.88 9.03 -4.69
C PRO A 134 -6.64 10.02 -3.79
N SER A 135 -6.19 11.28 -3.76
CA SER A 135 -6.78 12.40 -3.02
C SER A 135 -7.47 13.39 -3.97
N PRO A 136 -8.51 14.10 -3.50
CA PRO A 136 -9.12 15.19 -4.26
C PRO A 136 -8.15 16.38 -4.43
N GLY A 137 -8.38 17.19 -5.46
CA GLY A 137 -7.60 18.38 -5.76
C GLY A 137 -6.35 18.11 -6.60
N GLU A 138 -5.26 18.83 -6.29
CA GLU A 138 -4.02 18.75 -7.06
C GLU A 138 -3.34 17.37 -6.95
N PRO A 139 -2.86 16.81 -8.08
CA PRO A 139 -2.16 15.54 -8.09
C PRO A 139 -0.93 15.63 -7.19
N SER A 140 -0.89 14.77 -6.18
CA SER A 140 0.21 14.71 -5.22
C SER A 140 0.85 13.34 -5.31
N GLU A 141 2.17 13.29 -5.33
CA GLU A 141 2.90 12.04 -5.48
C GLU A 141 3.20 11.41 -4.11
N PHE A 142 3.29 10.08 -4.09
CA PHE A 142 3.85 9.35 -2.96
C PHE A 142 5.36 9.65 -2.87
N HIS A 143 5.87 9.79 -1.64
CA HIS A 143 7.31 9.83 -1.43
C HIS A 143 7.85 8.41 -1.50
N LEU A 144 8.70 8.14 -2.49
CA LEU A 144 9.38 6.87 -2.69
C LEU A 144 10.86 7.04 -2.35
N GLY A 145 11.44 6.03 -1.71
CA GLY A 145 12.87 5.94 -1.49
C GLY A 145 13.31 4.50 -1.39
N ALA A 146 14.58 4.24 -1.71
CA ALA A 146 15.21 2.94 -1.54
C ALA A 146 16.63 3.11 -1.01
N THR A 147 17.06 2.17 -0.17
CA THR A 147 18.42 2.12 0.38
C THR A 147 18.83 0.69 0.70
N VAL A 148 20.06 0.48 1.14
CA VAL A 148 20.56 -0.80 1.65
C VAL A 148 20.94 -0.62 3.10
N ILE A 149 20.33 -1.41 3.98
CA ILE A 149 20.65 -1.43 5.41
C ILE A 149 21.67 -2.53 5.64
N ILE A 150 22.75 -2.21 6.35
CA ILE A 150 23.71 -3.21 6.82
C ILE A 150 23.19 -3.72 8.17
N THR A 151 22.81 -5.00 8.23
CA THR A 151 22.40 -5.63 9.49
C THR A 151 23.59 -5.83 10.42
N GLY A 152 23.34 -6.10 11.72
CA GLY A 152 24.42 -6.42 12.67
C GLY A 152 25.28 -7.62 12.27
N SER A 153 24.80 -8.48 11.37
CA SER A 153 25.53 -9.60 10.77
C SER A 153 26.41 -9.22 9.57
N GLY A 154 26.46 -7.94 9.17
CA GLY A 154 27.23 -7.45 8.02
C GLY A 154 26.58 -7.72 6.66
N ILE A 155 25.33 -8.20 6.63
CA ILE A 155 24.60 -8.47 5.39
C ILE A 155 23.87 -7.20 4.95
N GLY A 156 24.12 -6.77 3.71
CA GLY A 156 23.38 -5.68 3.08
C GLY A 156 21.99 -6.15 2.63
N VAL A 157 20.94 -5.62 3.27
CA VAL A 157 19.56 -5.91 2.91
C VAL A 157 18.98 -4.70 2.17
N PRO A 158 18.59 -4.84 0.89
CA PRO A 158 17.89 -3.76 0.19
C PRO A 158 16.52 -3.55 0.81
N VAL A 159 16.14 -2.29 1.02
CA VAL A 159 14.85 -1.87 1.55
C VAL A 159 14.30 -0.69 0.76
N PHE A 160 12.99 -0.49 0.81
CA PHE A 160 12.32 0.68 0.26
C PHE A 160 11.30 1.23 1.25
N GLU A 161 10.91 2.48 1.05
CA GLU A 161 9.79 3.10 1.73
C GLU A 161 8.96 3.89 0.71
N ALA A 162 7.66 3.63 0.68
CA ALA A 162 6.69 4.49 0.01
C ALA A 162 5.70 5.04 1.04
N LYS A 163 5.51 6.36 1.08
CA LYS A 163 4.66 7.01 2.09
C LYS A 163 3.86 8.20 1.57
N ALA A 164 2.70 8.41 2.17
CA ALA A 164 1.88 9.60 2.01
C ALA A 164 1.41 10.11 3.37
N HIS A 165 1.50 11.42 3.59
CA HIS A 165 1.07 12.07 4.82
C HIS A 165 -0.45 12.26 4.85
N ASN A 166 -1.08 12.23 6.03
CA ASN A 166 -2.54 12.40 6.14
C ASN A 166 -3.02 13.74 5.59
N ASN A 167 -2.21 14.79 5.66
CA ASN A 167 -2.55 16.09 5.06
C ASN A 167 -2.77 16.02 3.53
N VAL A 168 -2.22 15.01 2.87
CA VAL A 168 -2.43 14.75 1.45
C VAL A 168 -3.62 13.80 1.27
N ILE A 169 -3.61 12.67 1.99
CA ILE A 169 -4.64 11.61 1.85
C ILE A 169 -6.04 12.11 2.24
N LEU A 170 -6.12 12.91 3.30
CA LEU A 170 -7.34 13.44 3.91
C LEU A 170 -7.58 14.90 3.54
N ARG A 171 -7.02 15.37 2.43
CA ARG A 171 -7.26 16.72 1.93
C ARG A 171 -8.78 16.96 1.79
N ASP A 172 -9.18 18.20 2.03
CA ASP A 172 -10.56 18.69 2.01
C ASP A 172 -11.49 18.10 3.11
N LEU A 173 -10.95 17.34 4.06
CA LEU A 173 -11.65 16.97 5.30
C LEU A 173 -11.36 17.99 6.42
N ASP A 174 -12.06 17.84 7.55
CA ASP A 174 -11.90 18.73 8.70
C ASP A 174 -10.43 18.78 9.18
N ARG A 175 -9.85 19.98 9.09
CA ARG A 175 -8.45 20.22 9.41
C ARG A 175 -8.11 19.96 10.87
N GLN A 176 -9.01 20.27 11.80
CA GLN A 176 -8.78 20.05 13.23
C GLN A 176 -8.71 18.56 13.54
N LEU A 177 -9.61 17.76 12.95
CA LEU A 177 -9.60 16.30 13.10
C LEU A 177 -8.33 15.68 12.50
N ILE A 178 -7.84 16.19 11.37
CA ILE A 178 -6.57 15.75 10.78
C ILE A 178 -5.39 16.08 11.69
N ILE A 179 -5.33 17.30 12.26
CA ILE A 179 -4.28 17.70 13.20
C ILE A 179 -4.29 16.78 14.42
N ASN A 180 -5.47 16.58 15.04
CA ASN A 180 -5.62 15.70 16.20
C ASN A 180 -5.16 14.27 15.90
N LEU A 181 -5.53 13.73 14.73
CA LEU A 181 -5.13 12.40 14.30
C LEU A 181 -3.61 12.29 14.10
N ASN A 182 -3.00 13.30 13.47
CA ASN A 182 -1.55 13.33 13.25
C ASN A 182 -0.78 13.41 14.56
N GLU A 183 -1.26 14.23 15.50
CA GLU A 183 -0.65 14.37 16.82
C GLU A 183 -0.76 13.06 17.61
N GLN A 184 -1.93 12.43 17.61
CA GLN A 184 -2.12 11.11 18.22
C GLN A 184 -1.17 10.05 17.63
N ARG A 185 -0.90 10.09 16.31
CA ARG A 185 0.05 9.18 15.68
C ARG A 185 1.48 9.44 16.15
N ARG A 186 1.90 10.70 16.20
CA ARG A 186 3.23 11.12 16.67
C ARG A 186 3.47 10.75 18.14
N MET A 187 2.48 11.00 19.01
CA MET A 187 2.51 10.61 20.42
C MET A 187 2.72 9.10 20.62
N ASN A 188 2.22 8.29 19.68
CA ASN A 188 2.38 6.83 19.69
C ASN A 188 3.63 6.36 18.91
N ASN A 189 4.56 7.24 18.56
CA ASN A 189 5.73 6.97 17.72
C ASN A 189 5.38 6.31 16.36
N LYS A 190 4.18 6.60 15.83
CA LYS A 190 3.71 6.12 14.53
C LYS A 190 3.78 7.24 13.50
N TYR A 191 4.03 6.86 12.25
CA TYR A 191 4.00 7.81 11.14
C TYR A 191 2.58 8.42 10.97
N PRO A 192 2.44 9.76 10.89
CA PRO A 192 1.17 10.46 10.67
C PRO A 192 0.71 10.38 9.20
N GLY A 193 0.40 9.16 8.77
CA GLY A 193 0.15 8.85 7.38
C GLY A 193 0.02 7.35 7.13
N LEU A 194 0.01 7.00 5.85
CA LEU A 194 0.16 5.62 5.40
C LEU A 194 1.54 5.44 4.80
N LYS A 195 2.21 4.34 5.18
CA LYS A 195 3.51 3.97 4.63
C LYS A 195 3.66 2.47 4.51
N VAL A 196 4.46 2.06 3.53
CA VAL A 196 4.87 0.67 3.32
C VAL A 196 6.39 0.60 3.25
N GLY A 197 6.95 -0.40 3.92
CA GLY A 197 8.39 -0.52 4.07
C GLY A 197 8.99 0.51 5.04
N SER A 198 10.32 0.57 5.06
CA SER A 198 11.09 1.46 5.92
C SER A 198 12.51 1.58 5.36
N LEU A 199 13.08 2.79 5.41
CA LEU A 199 14.48 3.04 5.04
C LEU A 199 15.46 2.79 6.18
N THR A 200 14.96 2.66 7.41
CA THR A 200 15.80 2.56 8.62
C THR A 200 15.80 1.16 9.22
N GLU A 201 14.79 0.36 8.91
CA GLU A 201 14.58 -0.96 9.53
C GLU A 201 14.10 -1.98 8.50
N THR A 202 14.44 -3.25 8.74
CA THR A 202 13.95 -4.36 7.92
C THR A 202 12.58 -4.80 8.42
N VAL A 203 11.52 -4.29 7.78
CA VAL A 203 10.12 -4.58 8.14
C VAL A 203 9.42 -5.56 7.20
N ASN A 204 10.18 -6.37 6.45
CA ASN A 204 9.64 -7.28 5.41
C ASN A 204 8.67 -6.59 4.43
N ASN A 205 8.88 -5.31 4.16
CA ASN A 205 8.01 -4.47 3.30
C ASN A 205 6.54 -4.40 3.79
N ALA A 206 6.32 -4.53 5.10
CA ALA A 206 5.01 -4.42 5.73
C ALA A 206 4.45 -2.99 5.66
N GLY A 207 3.12 -2.90 5.60
CA GLY A 207 2.40 -1.64 5.68
C GLY A 207 2.10 -1.26 7.13
N ASN A 208 2.04 0.03 7.45
CA ASN A 208 1.68 0.49 8.80
C ASN A 208 0.18 0.37 9.15
N TRP A 209 -0.60 -0.29 8.29
CA TRP A 209 -2.02 -0.61 8.44
C TRP A 209 -2.25 -2.11 8.69
N GLU A 210 -1.20 -2.93 8.58
CA GLU A 210 -1.19 -4.35 8.98
C GLU A 210 -0.93 -4.45 10.48
#